data_AF-A0A1G0LDC1-F1
#
_entry.id   AF-A0A1G0LDC1-F1
#
_cell.length_a   1.000
_cell.length_b   1.000
_cell.length_c   1.000
_cell.angle_alpha   90.00
_cell.angle_beta   90.00
_cell.angle_gamma   90.00
#
_symmetry.space_group_name_H-M   'P 1'
#
loop_
_entity.id
_entity.type
_entity.pdbx_description
1 polymer ?
#
loop_
_entity_poly.entity_id
_entity_poly.type
_entity_poly.pdbx_seq_one_letter_code
_entity_poly.pdbx_strand_id
1 'polypeptide(L)'
;MPAEEILGCGPGELFVHRNVANIVAYNDINVAAVIEFALVNLKVPDIVVCGHYGCGGIKAACQPKLPASYVGDWLMIGARAKRIVDDALAAEGRAADPEAYHRLVVEANVRLQLEHLANLTVVRRQWDDTPDIPRLHGWAYDLASGLVRVVAAHGA
;
A
#
# COMPACT_ATOMS: atom_id res chain seq x y z
N MET A 1 4.96 14.07 6.56
CA MET A 1 6.33 13.54 6.62
C MET A 1 6.79 13.11 5.23
N PRO A 2 7.87 13.72 4.71
CA PRO A 2 8.68 13.16 3.62
C PRO A 2 9.13 11.74 3.97
N ALA A 3 9.33 10.89 2.96
CA ALA A 3 9.68 9.49 3.20
C ALA A 3 11.17 9.33 3.55
N GLU A 4 11.98 10.26 3.05
CA GLU A 4 13.40 10.45 3.33
C GLU A 4 13.65 10.66 4.83
N GLU A 5 12.83 11.49 5.49
CA GLU A 5 12.91 11.73 6.93
C GLU A 5 12.52 10.48 7.75
N ILE A 6 11.57 9.68 7.26
CA ILE A 6 11.13 8.45 7.93
C ILE A 6 12.24 7.39 7.89
N LEU A 7 12.99 7.33 6.78
CA LEU A 7 13.98 6.29 6.53
C LEU A 7 15.43 6.72 6.79
N GLY A 8 15.65 8.00 7.08
CA GLY A 8 17.00 8.55 7.22
C GLY A 8 17.79 8.55 5.89
N CYS A 9 17.08 8.52 4.76
CA CYS A 9 17.68 8.48 3.43
C CYS A 9 18.18 9.86 2.99
N GLY A 10 19.32 9.88 2.32
CA GLY A 10 19.86 11.05 1.65
C GLY A 10 19.10 11.41 0.36
N PRO A 11 19.30 12.62 -0.18
CA PRO A 11 18.75 13.01 -1.46
C PRO A 11 19.16 12.04 -2.58
N GLY A 12 18.17 11.53 -3.33
CA GLY A 12 18.39 10.60 -4.45
C GLY A 12 18.46 9.12 -4.05
N GLU A 13 18.42 8.79 -2.77
CA GLU A 13 18.38 7.39 -2.30
C GLU A 13 16.98 6.78 -2.32
N LEU A 14 15.94 7.60 -2.49
CA LEU A 14 14.55 7.18 -2.53
C LEU A 14 13.85 7.70 -3.79
N PHE A 15 13.15 6.79 -4.49
CA PHE A 15 12.26 7.15 -5.59
C PHE A 15 10.81 7.05 -5.12
N VAL A 16 10.11 8.17 -5.10
CA VAL A 16 8.83 8.30 -4.37
C VAL A 16 7.67 8.57 -5.31
N HIS A 17 6.62 7.76 -5.19
CA HIS A 17 5.29 8.06 -5.71
C HIS A 17 4.29 8.11 -4.56
N ARG A 18 3.32 9.02 -4.66
CA ARG A 18 2.26 9.21 -3.66
C ARG A 18 0.93 9.37 -4.36
N ASN A 19 -0.06 8.63 -3.88
CA ASN A 19 -1.46 8.79 -4.26
C ASN A 19 -2.37 8.59 -3.03
N VAL A 20 -3.66 8.85 -3.17
CA VAL A 20 -4.63 8.73 -2.07
C VAL A 20 -4.75 7.26 -1.66
N ALA A 21 -4.51 6.97 -0.37
CA ALA A 21 -4.57 5.62 0.20
C ALA A 21 -3.58 4.60 -0.43
N ASN A 22 -2.46 5.08 -1.00
CA ASN A 22 -1.32 4.29 -1.48
C ASN A 22 -1.75 3.10 -2.37
N ILE A 23 -2.77 3.32 -3.21
CA ILE A 23 -3.42 2.32 -4.04
C ILE A 23 -2.55 1.99 -5.25
N VAL A 24 -2.43 0.70 -5.55
CA VAL A 24 -1.84 0.16 -6.77
C VAL A 24 -2.99 -0.37 -7.62
N ALA A 25 -3.32 0.32 -8.70
CA ALA A 25 -4.40 -0.04 -9.61
C ALA A 25 -3.84 -0.59 -10.93
N TYR A 26 -4.37 -1.73 -11.41
CA TYR A 26 -3.88 -2.36 -12.63
C TYR A 26 -4.02 -1.50 -13.90
N ASN A 27 -4.99 -0.58 -13.91
CA ASN A 27 -5.27 0.32 -15.02
C ASN A 27 -4.77 1.75 -14.80
N ASP A 28 -3.97 2.00 -13.76
CA ASP A 28 -3.36 3.30 -13.53
C ASP A 28 -1.99 3.39 -14.22
N ILE A 29 -1.97 4.09 -15.36
CA ILE A 29 -0.75 4.34 -16.14
C ILE A 29 0.29 5.12 -15.33
N ASN A 30 -0.13 5.95 -14.37
CA ASN A 30 0.80 6.72 -13.53
C ASN A 30 1.64 5.78 -12.65
N VAL A 31 0.97 4.93 -11.86
CA VAL A 31 1.64 3.94 -11.01
C VAL A 31 2.47 2.97 -11.86
N ALA A 32 1.93 2.48 -12.97
CA ALA A 32 2.66 1.57 -13.86
C ALA A 32 3.94 2.19 -14.43
N ALA A 33 3.89 3.44 -14.92
CA ALA A 33 5.05 4.13 -15.48
C ALA A 33 6.15 4.40 -14.43
N VAL A 34 5.76 4.77 -13.20
CA VAL A 34 6.70 4.94 -12.09
C VAL A 34 7.43 3.63 -11.78
N ILE A 35 6.68 2.53 -11.68
CA ILE A 35 7.26 1.23 -11.34
C ILE A 35 8.16 0.74 -12.47
N GLU A 36 7.75 0.90 -13.72
CA GLU A 36 8.57 0.54 -14.88
C GLU A 36 9.88 1.32 -14.90
N PHE A 37 9.84 2.63 -14.70
CA PHE A 37 11.06 3.42 -14.61
C PHE A 37 11.96 2.99 -13.44
N ALA A 38 11.36 2.72 -12.27
CA ALA A 38 12.11 2.28 -11.10
C ALA A 38 12.84 0.94 -11.35
N LEU A 39 12.19 0.00 -12.04
CA LEU A 39 12.75 -1.33 -12.29
C LEU A 39 13.71 -1.34 -13.50
N VAL A 40 13.28 -0.79 -14.63
CA VAL A 40 14.01 -0.90 -15.88
C VAL A 40 15.17 0.11 -15.96
N ASN A 41 14.96 1.34 -15.49
CA ASN A 41 15.95 2.41 -15.62
C ASN A 41 16.80 2.57 -14.36
N LEU A 42 16.17 2.59 -13.18
CA LEU A 42 16.87 2.78 -11.91
C LEU A 42 17.38 1.47 -11.30
N LYS A 43 16.81 0.33 -11.70
CA LYS A 43 17.15 -1.00 -11.18
C LYS A 43 17.04 -1.07 -9.66
N VAL A 44 15.97 -0.49 -9.11
CA VAL A 44 15.77 -0.49 -7.66
C VAL A 44 15.63 -1.94 -7.15
N PRO A 45 16.33 -2.30 -6.07
CA PRO A 45 16.30 -3.67 -5.56
C PRO A 45 15.07 -3.96 -4.69
N ASP A 46 14.42 -2.90 -4.20
CA ASP A 46 13.36 -2.97 -3.19
C ASP A 46 12.25 -1.97 -3.56
N ILE A 47 11.00 -2.40 -3.42
CA ILE A 47 9.82 -1.51 -3.51
C ILE A 47 9.03 -1.62 -2.22
N VAL A 48 8.66 -0.47 -1.66
CA VAL A 48 7.88 -0.36 -0.44
C VAL A 48 6.50 0.19 -0.76
N VAL A 49 5.45 -0.54 -0.37
CA VAL A 49 4.10 0.01 -0.21
C VAL A 49 3.96 0.45 1.25
N CYS A 50 3.97 1.76 1.48
CA CYS A 50 3.85 2.35 2.81
C CYS A 50 2.48 3.00 3.00
N GLY A 51 1.64 2.37 3.82
CA GLY A 51 0.44 2.98 4.36
C GLY A 51 0.74 3.74 5.65
N HIS A 52 -0.28 4.39 6.23
CA HIS A 52 -0.11 5.05 7.53
C HIS A 52 -1.39 5.04 8.36
N TYR A 53 -1.23 4.95 9.68
CA TYR A 53 -2.36 5.05 10.59
C TYR A 53 -2.97 6.46 10.56
N GLY A 54 -4.27 6.54 10.79
CA GLY A 54 -5.03 7.78 10.62
C GLY A 54 -5.31 8.21 9.17
N CYS A 55 -4.94 7.42 8.15
CA CYS A 55 -5.18 7.73 6.73
C CYS A 55 -6.62 8.14 6.42
N GLY A 56 -6.80 9.37 5.94
CA GLY A 56 -8.09 9.95 5.61
C GLY A 56 -8.79 9.25 4.44
N GLY A 57 -8.03 8.78 3.44
CA GLY A 57 -8.58 8.00 2.32
C GLY A 57 -9.17 6.66 2.80
N ILE A 58 -8.47 5.96 3.69
CA ILE A 58 -9.00 4.73 4.30
C ILE A 58 -10.21 5.02 5.20
N LYS A 59 -10.19 6.11 5.99
CA LYS A 59 -11.36 6.52 6.78
C LYS A 59 -12.59 6.78 5.91
N ALA A 60 -12.40 7.42 4.75
CA ALA A 60 -13.46 7.63 3.77
C ALA A 60 -13.92 6.31 3.14
N ALA A 61 -13.00 5.39 2.83
CA ALA A 61 -13.30 4.08 2.29
C ALA A 61 -14.08 3.17 3.25
N CYS A 62 -13.92 3.38 4.56
CA CYS A 62 -14.63 2.65 5.60
C CYS A 62 -16.05 3.19 5.88
N GLN A 63 -16.44 4.34 5.32
CA GLN A 63 -17.78 4.87 5.52
C GLN A 63 -18.84 3.96 4.91
N PRO A 64 -20.08 3.92 5.45
CA PRO A 64 -21.16 3.12 4.88
C PRO A 64 -21.46 3.43 3.40
N LYS A 65 -21.19 4.67 2.98
CA LYS A 65 -21.34 5.14 1.61
C LYS A 65 -20.11 5.92 1.20
N LEU A 66 -19.53 5.55 0.05
CA LEU A 66 -18.47 6.32 -0.57
C LEU A 66 -19.01 7.64 -1.13
N PRO A 67 -18.17 8.69 -1.19
CA PRO A 67 -18.55 9.94 -1.81
C PRO A 67 -18.80 9.73 -3.31
N ALA A 68 -19.90 10.25 -3.83
CA ALA A 68 -20.19 10.25 -5.28
C ALA A 68 -19.26 11.26 -5.99
N SER A 69 -18.01 10.85 -6.23
CA SER A 69 -16.92 11.68 -6.73
C SER A 69 -15.79 10.80 -7.26
N TYR A 70 -14.87 11.38 -8.03
CA TYR A 70 -13.68 10.66 -8.49
C TYR A 70 -12.81 10.09 -7.36
N VAL A 71 -12.81 10.72 -6.17
CA VAL A 71 -12.13 10.15 -5.00
C VAL A 71 -12.84 8.89 -4.50
N GLY A 72 -14.17 8.87 -4.55
CA GLY A 72 -14.94 7.66 -4.23
C GLY A 72 -14.68 6.53 -5.22
N ASP A 73 -14.67 6.85 -6.51
CA ASP A 73 -14.35 5.89 -7.58
C ASP A 73 -12.93 5.33 -7.41
N TRP A 74 -11.97 6.18 -7.05
CA TRP A 74 -10.60 5.77 -6.73
C TRP A 74 -10.54 4.82 -5.52
N LEU A 75 -11.23 5.16 -4.42
CA LEU A 75 -11.22 4.36 -3.21
C LEU A 75 -11.89 2.99 -3.37
N MET A 76 -12.77 2.81 -4.37
CA MET A 76 -13.36 1.50 -4.70
C MET A 76 -12.30 0.44 -5.03
N ILE A 77 -11.15 0.85 -5.58
CA ILE A 77 -10.05 -0.06 -5.93
C ILE A 77 -9.49 -0.74 -4.67
N GLY A 78 -9.47 -0.02 -3.54
CA GLY A 78 -9.03 -0.53 -2.23
C GLY A 78 -10.15 -1.15 -1.39
N ALA A 79 -11.41 -1.14 -1.84
CA ALA A 79 -12.56 -1.53 -1.01
C ALA A 79 -12.53 -2.99 -0.53
N ARG A 80 -11.75 -3.86 -1.19
CA ARG A 80 -11.53 -5.25 -0.72
C ARG A 80 -10.83 -5.28 0.64
N ALA A 81 -9.98 -4.31 0.98
CA ALA A 81 -9.30 -4.26 2.27
C ALA A 81 -10.28 -4.20 3.45
N LYS A 82 -11.34 -3.38 3.32
CA LYS A 82 -12.41 -3.28 4.32
C LYS A 82 -13.11 -4.64 4.51
N ARG A 83 -13.49 -5.28 3.40
CA ARG A 83 -14.18 -6.58 3.42
C ARG A 83 -13.35 -7.68 4.10
N ILE A 84 -12.05 -7.75 3.80
CA ILE A 84 -11.14 -8.70 4.45
C ILE A 84 -11.18 -8.55 5.98
N VAL A 85 -11.16 -7.31 6.48
CA VAL A 85 -11.22 -7.05 7.93
C VAL A 85 -12.59 -7.38 8.50
N ASP A 86 -13.67 -6.95 7.84
CA ASP A 86 -15.03 -7.24 8.28
C ASP A 86 -15.29 -8.75 8.39
N ASP A 87 -14.88 -9.52 7.38
CA ASP A 87 -15.04 -10.97 7.33
C ASP A 87 -14.23 -11.66 8.43
N ALA A 88 -12.99 -11.22 8.67
CA ALA A 88 -12.14 -11.75 9.74
C ALA A 88 -12.72 -11.48 11.14
N LEU A 89 -13.20 -10.26 11.40
CA LEU A 89 -13.83 -9.89 12.66
C LEU A 89 -15.12 -10.70 12.92
N ALA A 90 -15.94 -10.88 11.87
CA ALA A 90 -17.15 -11.68 11.95
C ALA A 90 -16.84 -13.16 12.23
N ALA A 91 -15.84 -13.74 11.57
CA ALA A 91 -15.42 -15.13 11.80
C ALA A 91 -14.89 -15.36 13.22
N GLU A 92 -14.22 -14.37 13.80
CA GLU A 92 -13.71 -14.39 15.18
C GLU A 92 -14.79 -14.06 16.22
N GLY A 93 -16.00 -13.66 15.80
CA GLY A 93 -17.07 -13.24 16.70
C GLY A 93 -16.72 -12.01 17.55
N ARG A 94 -15.79 -11.16 17.08
CA ARG A 94 -15.30 -10.00 17.83
C ARG A 94 -15.66 -8.68 17.16
N ALA A 95 -15.76 -7.65 17.99
CA ALA A 95 -15.79 -6.27 17.54
C ALA A 95 -14.43 -5.61 17.82
N ALA A 96 -14.02 -4.69 16.94
CA ALA A 96 -12.89 -3.81 17.18
C ALA A 96 -13.44 -2.40 17.47
N ASP A 97 -12.79 -1.66 18.37
CA ASP A 97 -13.06 -0.23 18.49
C ASP A 97 -12.69 0.51 17.19
N PRO A 98 -13.18 1.74 16.97
CA PRO A 98 -12.98 2.44 15.70
C PRO A 98 -11.50 2.64 15.30
N GLU A 99 -10.61 2.84 16.27
CA GLU A 99 -9.19 3.05 16.00
C GLU A 99 -8.51 1.72 15.66
N ALA A 100 -8.76 0.68 16.46
CA ALA A 100 -8.26 -0.67 16.17
C ALA A 100 -8.76 -1.17 14.80
N TYR A 101 -10.02 -0.94 14.47
CA TYR A 101 -10.59 -1.25 13.16
C TYR A 101 -9.87 -0.50 12.04
N HIS A 102 -9.65 0.81 12.20
CA HIS A 102 -8.94 1.62 11.20
C HIS A 102 -7.53 1.09 10.94
N ARG A 103 -6.78 0.77 12.01
CA ARG A 103 -5.43 0.20 11.91
C ARG A 103 -5.44 -1.13 11.15
N LEU A 104 -6.41 -2.01 11.43
CA LEU A 104 -6.57 -3.27 10.69
C LEU A 104 -6.82 -3.04 9.20
N VAL A 105 -7.69 -2.09 8.84
CA VAL A 105 -7.98 -1.81 7.42
C VAL A 105 -6.79 -1.16 6.70
N VAL A 106 -6.02 -0.30 7.37
CA VAL A 106 -4.76 0.24 6.82
C VAL A 106 -3.80 -0.91 6.49
N GLU A 107 -3.59 -1.82 7.44
CA GLU A 107 -2.69 -2.96 7.23
C GLU A 107 -3.21 -3.92 6.15
N ALA A 108 -4.52 -4.19 6.12
CA ALA A 108 -5.14 -4.99 5.06
C ALA A 108 -5.00 -4.32 3.68
N ASN A 109 -5.12 -3.00 3.60
CA ASN A 109 -4.90 -2.25 2.36
C ASN A 109 -3.46 -2.41 1.89
N VAL A 110 -2.46 -2.22 2.76
CA VAL A 110 -1.05 -2.41 2.40
C VAL A 110 -0.81 -3.80 1.82
N ARG A 111 -1.34 -4.87 2.44
CA ARG A 111 -1.23 -6.24 1.91
C ARG A 111 -1.92 -6.40 0.54
N LEU A 112 -3.11 -5.84 0.38
CA LEU A 112 -3.83 -5.87 -0.90
C LEU A 112 -3.06 -5.14 -2.01
N GLN A 113 -2.48 -3.98 -1.71
CA GLN A 113 -1.73 -3.21 -2.70
C GLN A 113 -0.39 -3.88 -3.05
N LEU A 114 0.22 -4.61 -2.12
CA LEU A 114 1.34 -5.50 -2.43
C LEU A 114 0.95 -6.65 -3.36
N GLU A 115 -0.21 -7.27 -3.14
CA GLU A 115 -0.75 -8.30 -4.04
C GLU A 115 -0.95 -7.72 -5.46
N HIS A 116 -1.53 -6.52 -5.56
CA HIS A 116 -1.66 -5.84 -6.85
C HIS A 116 -0.30 -5.54 -7.50
N LEU A 117 0.66 -5.02 -6.73
CA LEU A 117 2.01 -4.73 -7.20
C LEU A 117 2.71 -5.98 -7.75
N ALA A 118 2.70 -7.08 -7.00
CA ALA A 118 3.26 -8.37 -7.41
C ALA A 118 2.62 -8.91 -8.69
N ASN A 119 1.38 -8.51 -8.97
CA ASN A 119 0.63 -8.95 -10.15
C ASN A 119 0.75 -8.01 -11.36
N LEU A 120 1.41 -6.86 -11.22
CA LEU A 120 1.67 -5.99 -12.37
C LEU A 120 2.59 -6.70 -13.36
N THR A 121 2.26 -6.56 -14.65
CA THR A 121 3.03 -7.14 -15.76
C THR A 121 4.52 -6.80 -15.67
N VAL A 122 4.85 -5.55 -15.30
CA VAL A 122 6.23 -5.10 -15.21
C VAL A 122 7.01 -5.76 -14.07
N VAL A 123 6.36 -6.00 -12.93
CA VAL A 123 6.99 -6.70 -11.79
C VAL A 123 7.19 -8.17 -12.10
N ARG A 124 6.16 -8.84 -12.66
CA ARG A 124 6.27 -10.25 -13.06
C ARG A 124 7.37 -10.48 -14.09
N ARG A 125 7.45 -9.64 -15.13
CA ARG A 125 8.54 -9.70 -16.12
C ARG A 125 9.91 -9.52 -15.48
N GLN A 126 10.03 -8.58 -14.55
CA GLN A 126 11.28 -8.37 -13.84
C GLN A 126 11.69 -9.61 -13.01
N TRP A 127 10.73 -10.33 -12.41
CA TRP A 127 11.01 -11.60 -11.72
C TRP A 127 11.35 -12.76 -12.65
N ASP A 128 10.84 -12.77 -13.89
CA ASP A 128 11.25 -13.75 -14.91
C ASP A 128 12.73 -13.54 -15.29
N ASP A 129 13.17 -12.28 -15.40
CA ASP A 129 14.55 -11.91 -15.77
C ASP A 129 15.52 -11.95 -14.58
N THR A 130 15.04 -11.62 -13.38
CA THR A 130 15.83 -11.53 -12.14
C THR A 130 14.98 -12.01 -10.97
N PRO A 131 15.01 -13.32 -10.67
CA PRO A 131 14.23 -13.89 -9.57
C PRO A 131 14.40 -13.12 -8.27
N ASP A 132 13.29 -12.95 -7.55
CA ASP A 132 13.20 -12.27 -6.24
C ASP A 132 13.57 -10.77 -6.23
N ILE A 133 13.80 -10.14 -7.39
CA ILE A 133 14.03 -8.69 -7.51
C ILE A 133 12.95 -8.07 -8.42
N PRO A 134 12.22 -7.03 -7.97
CA PRO A 134 12.38 -6.34 -6.69
C PRO A 134 11.83 -7.18 -5.52
N ARG A 135 12.41 -6.99 -4.33
CA ARG A 135 11.77 -7.41 -3.08
C ARG A 135 10.64 -6.44 -2.75
N LEU A 136 9.51 -6.95 -2.30
CA LEU A 136 8.33 -6.13 -2.00
C LEU A 136 8.08 -6.06 -0.50
N HIS A 137 7.93 -4.84 0.01
CA HIS A 137 7.80 -4.56 1.44
C HIS A 137 6.51 -3.82 1.73
N GLY A 138 5.76 -4.28 2.73
CA GLY A 138 4.51 -3.66 3.17
C GLY A 138 4.70 -3.04 4.52
N TRP A 139 4.60 -1.72 4.61
CA TRP A 139 4.81 -0.97 5.84
C TRP A 139 3.57 -0.17 6.23
N ALA A 140 3.38 0.04 7.53
CA ALA A 140 2.42 0.99 8.08
C ALA A 140 3.16 1.96 9.02
N TYR A 141 3.18 3.24 8.65
CA TYR A 141 3.79 4.28 9.46
C TYR A 141 2.81 4.83 10.49
N ASP A 142 3.26 4.95 11.74
CA ASP A 142 2.52 5.58 12.82
C ASP A 142 2.94 7.05 12.95
N LEU A 143 2.05 7.96 12.55
CA LEU A 143 2.29 9.41 12.61
C LEU A 143 2.49 9.92 14.04
N ALA A 144 1.95 9.24 15.05
CA ALA A 144 2.02 9.68 16.44
C ALA A 144 3.33 9.25 17.11
N SER A 145 3.80 8.03 16.84
CA SER A 145 5.04 7.53 17.44
C SER A 145 6.28 7.71 16.55
N GLY A 146 6.10 7.96 15.25
CA GLY A 146 7.17 8.01 14.28
C GLY A 146 7.75 6.64 13.91
N LEU A 147 7.09 5.55 14.33
CA LEU A 147 7.57 4.19 14.11
C LEU A 147 6.93 3.55 12.88
N VAL A 148 7.71 2.70 12.19
CA VAL A 148 7.24 1.85 11.09
C VAL A 148 6.91 0.47 11.63
N ARG A 149 5.71 -0.04 11.30
CA ARG A 149 5.35 -1.45 11.47
C ARG A 149 5.51 -2.19 10.14
N VAL A 150 6.21 -3.33 10.17
CA VAL A 150 6.26 -4.26 9.04
C VAL A 150 4.96 -5.06 9.00
N VAL A 151 4.21 -4.91 7.91
CA VAL A 151 2.89 -5.50 7.67
C VAL A 151 3.00 -6.80 6.87
N ALA A 152 3.92 -6.82 5.90
CA ALA A 152 4.25 -7.97 5.06
C ALA A 152 5.63 -7.78 4.42
N ALA A 153 6.27 -8.89 4.06
CA ALA A 153 7.45 -8.94 3.21
C ALA A 153 7.27 -10.07 2.19
N HIS A 154 7.59 -9.81 0.92
CA HIS A 154 7.60 -10.81 -0.15
C HIS A 154 9.02 -10.88 -0.71
N GLY A 155 9.64 -12.06 -0.60
CA GLY A 155 11.05 -12.29 -0.92
C GLY A 155 11.90 -12.57 0.32
N ALA A 156 11.85 -13.83 0.77
CA ALA A 156 12.94 -14.55 1.43
C ALA A 156 12.80 -16.03 1.06
#